data_AF-A0A975H8G5-F1
#
_entry.id   AF-A0A975H8G5-F1
#
_cell.length_a   1.000
_cell.length_b   1.000
_cell.length_c   1.000
_cell.angle_alpha   90.00
_cell.angle_beta   90.00
_cell.angle_gamma   90.00
#
_symmetry.space_group_name_H-M   'P 1'
#
loop_
_entity.id
_entity.type
_entity.pdbx_description
1 polymer ?
#
loop_
_entity_poly.entity_id
_entity_poly.type
_entity_poly.pdbx_seq_one_letter_code
_entity_poly.pdbx_strand_id
1 'polypeptide(L)' 'MIKEKAKSSNRSLNNYIEYLLYKDVGNIPNETTIEALEEVNSNKELPSITDLKAYKEELLKSKS' A
#
# COMPACT_ATOMS: atom_id res chain seq x y z
N MET A 1 -7.32 4.97 -28.23
CA MET A 1 -6.83 5.30 -26.86
C MET A 1 -6.88 4.14 -25.85
N ILE A 2 -8.01 3.76 -25.22
CA ILE A 2 -7.99 2.73 -24.15
C ILE A 2 -7.69 1.32 -24.70
N LYS A 3 -8.31 0.95 -25.82
CA LYS A 3 -8.05 -0.35 -26.49
C LYS A 3 -6.58 -0.52 -26.92
N GLU A 4 -5.94 0.56 -27.36
CA GLU A 4 -4.53 0.54 -27.75
C GLU A 4 -3.61 0.38 -26.55
N LYS A 5 -3.91 1.05 -25.43
CA LYS A 5 -3.19 0.87 -24.16
C LYS A 5 -3.35 -0.55 -23.60
N ALA A 6 -4.56 -1.13 -23.72
CA ALA A 6 -4.79 -2.53 -23.36
C ALA A 6 -3.89 -3.46 -24.18
N LYS A 7 -3.88 -3.29 -25.51
CA LYS A 7 -3.00 -4.04 -26.42
C LYS A 7 -1.52 -3.85 -26.11
N SER A 8 -1.05 -2.61 -25.91
CA SER A 8 0.36 -2.33 -25.59
C SER A 8 0.80 -2.89 -24.24
N SER A 9 -0.16 -3.13 -23.33
CA SER A 9 0.08 -3.76 -22.03
C SER A 9 -0.12 -5.29 -22.04
N ASN A 10 -0.35 -5.90 -23.20
CA ASN A 10 -0.65 -7.33 -23.37
C ASN A 10 -1.88 -7.79 -22.56
N ARG A 11 -2.94 -6.96 -22.51
CA ARG A 11 -4.18 -7.25 -21.77
C ARG A 11 -5.38 -7.21 -22.69
N SER A 12 -6.40 -8.02 -22.36
CA SER A 12 -7.74 -7.80 -22.92
C SER A 12 -8.28 -6.44 -22.45
N LEU A 13 -9.25 -5.89 -23.18
CA LEU A 13 -9.83 -4.60 -22.80
C LEU A 13 -10.43 -4.65 -21.39
N ASN A 14 -11.17 -5.71 -21.06
CA ASN A 14 -11.79 -5.87 -19.74
C ASN A 14 -10.75 -5.96 -18.65
N ASN A 15 -9.72 -6.78 -18.85
CA ASN A 15 -8.64 -6.90 -17.87
C ASN A 15 -7.87 -5.58 -17.67
N TYR A 16 -7.71 -4.79 -18.73
CA TYR A 16 -7.11 -3.47 -18.63
C TYR A 16 -8.00 -2.48 -17.85
N ILE A 17 -9.32 -2.52 -18.05
CA ILE A 17 -10.28 -1.70 -17.30
C ILE A 17 -10.28 -2.09 -15.82
N GLU A 18 -10.34 -3.40 -15.50
CA GLU A 18 -10.25 -3.90 -14.12
C GLU A 18 -8.97 -3.43 -13.43
N TYR A 19 -7.83 -3.50 -14.13
CA TYR A 19 -6.56 -2.99 -13.62
C TYR A 19 -6.62 -1.49 -13.30
N LEU A 20 -7.22 -0.68 -14.18
CA LEU A 20 -7.36 0.76 -13.97
C LEU A 20 -8.25 1.06 -12.76
N LEU A 21 -9.39 0.37 -12.66
CA LEU A 21 -10.31 0.51 -11.53
C LEU A 21 -9.65 0.10 -10.22
N TYR A 22 -8.97 -1.06 -10.20
CA TYR A 22 -8.21 -1.52 -9.04
C TYR A 22 -7.13 -0.52 -8.62
N LYS A 23 -6.39 0.04 -9.58
CA LYS A 23 -5.38 1.05 -9.28
C LYS A 23 -6.00 2.32 -8.68
N ASP A 24 -7.16 2.72 -9.16
CA ASP A 24 -7.83 3.92 -8.67
C ASP A 24 -8.36 3.72 -7.24
N VAL A 25 -9.14 2.66 -7.02
CA VAL A 25 -9.75 2.37 -5.71
C VAL A 25 -8.75 1.83 -4.69
N GLY A 26 -7.76 1.06 -5.13
CA GLY A 26 -6.75 0.44 -4.28
C GLY A 26 -5.77 1.45 -3.67
N ASN A 27 -5.72 2.67 -4.19
CA ASN A 27 -4.93 3.77 -3.63
C ASN A 27 -5.74 4.67 -2.68
N ILE A 28 -7.03 4.40 -2.48
CA ILE A 28 -7.84 5.12 -1.49
C ILE A 28 -7.55 4.51 -0.12
N PRO A 29 -6.96 5.27 0.83
CA PRO A 29 -6.66 4.74 2.15
C PRO A 29 -7.98 4.40 2.87
N ASN A 30 -8.03 3.22 3.47
CA ASN A 30 -9.13 2.85 4.38
C ASN A 30 -8.94 3.55 5.74
N GLU A 31 -9.93 3.45 6.62
CA GLU A 31 -9.93 4.09 7.95
C GLU A 31 -8.64 3.80 8.73
N THR A 32 -8.21 2.53 8.80
CA THR A 32 -6.95 2.15 9.46
C THR A 32 -5.72 2.84 8.87
N THR A 33 -5.67 3.01 7.55
CA THR A 33 -4.56 3.70 6.88
C THR A 33 -4.61 5.20 7.14
N ILE A 34 -5.81 5.79 7.17
CA ILE A 34 -6.02 7.20 7.52
C ILE A 34 -5.56 7.46 8.95
N GLU A 35 -5.99 6.64 9.90
CA GLU A 35 -5.58 6.73 11.32
C GLU A 35 -4.05 6.65 11.48
N ALA A 36 -3.39 5.73 10.77
CA ALA A 36 -1.93 5.62 10.81
C ALA A 36 -1.23 6.87 10.24
N LEU A 37 -1.77 7.48 9.18
CA LEU A 37 -1.24 8.74 8.63
C LEU A 37 -1.45 9.91 9.60
N GLU A 38 -2.60 9.97 10.27
CA GLU A 38 -2.90 10.96 11.29
C GLU A 38 -1.98 10.82 12.51
N GLU A 39 -1.70 9.58 12.95
CA GLU A 39 -0.74 9.30 14.03
C GLU A 39 0.65 9.86 13.72
N VAL A 40 1.15 9.66 12.49
CA VAL A 40 2.44 10.23 12.06
C VAL A 40 2.40 11.76 12.07
N ASN A 41 1.29 12.36 11.62
CA ASN A 41 1.12 13.82 11.59
C ASN A 41 0.93 14.43 12.99
N SER A 42 0.58 13.64 14.01
CA SER A 42 0.32 14.11 15.38
C SER A 42 1.58 14.46 16.19
N ASN A 43 2.77 14.50 15.57
CA ASN A 43 4.08 14.68 16.22
C ASN A 43 4.35 13.66 17.34
N LYS A 44 3.70 12.50 17.30
CA LYS A 44 4.01 11.40 18.20
C LYS A 44 5.45 10.95 17.95
N GLU A 45 6.24 10.81 19.02
CA GLU A 45 7.59 10.27 18.90
C GLU A 45 7.52 8.82 18.41
N LEU A 46 8.03 8.61 17.18
CA LEU A 46 8.17 7.28 16.62
C LEU A 46 9.50 6.67 17.08
N PRO A 47 9.51 5.37 17.44
CA PRO A 47 10.75 4.70 17.80
C PRO A 47 11.69 4.67 16.59
N SER A 48 12.94 5.07 16.82
CA SER A 48 13.99 4.95 15.80
C SER A 48 14.47 3.51 15.72
N ILE A 49 14.58 2.97 14.50
CA ILE A 49 15.11 1.65 14.27
C ILE A 49 16.63 1.76 14.14
N THR A 50 17.35 1.34 15.18
CA THR A 50 18.83 1.36 15.20
C THR A 50 19.43 0.03 14.72
N ASP A 51 18.70 -1.08 14.83
CA ASP A 51 19.10 -2.41 14.36
C ASP A 51 17.91 -3.11 13.68
N LEU A 52 18.05 -3.39 12.39
CA LEU A 52 17.00 -3.99 11.57
C LEU A 52 16.72 -5.45 11.96
N LYS A 53 17.74 -6.20 12.39
CA LYS A 53 17.59 -7.61 12.79
C LYS A 53 16.83 -7.70 14.10
N ALA A 54 17.20 -6.90 15.10
CA ALA A 54 16.51 -6.84 16.38
C ALA A 54 15.04 -6.46 16.21
N TYR A 55 14.77 -5.41 15.43
CA TYR A 55 13.41 -4.97 15.12
C TYR A 55 12.56 -6.07 14.47
N LYS A 56 13.13 -6.81 13.52
CA LYS A 56 12.43 -7.94 12.86
C LYS A 56 12.12 -9.06 13.84
N GLU A 57 13.03 -9.39 14.74
CA GLU A 57 12.81 -10.42 15.76
C GLU A 57 11.71 -10.04 16.76
N GLU A 58 11.63 -8.76 17.15
CA GLU A 58 10.56 -8.22 18.01
C GLU A 58 9.19 -8.30 17.32
N LEU A 59 9.10 -7.90 16.05
CA LEU A 59 7.86 -7.98 15.27
C LEU A 59 7.33 -9.41 15.10
N LEU A 60 8.22 -10.40 15.05
CA LEU A 60 7.83 -11.81 14.94
C LEU A 60 7.34 -12.35 16.28
N LYS A 61 7.93 -11.92 17.40
CA LYS A 61 7.52 -12.30 18.75
C LYS A 61 6.17 -11.71 19.14
N SER A 62 5.87 -10.46 18.75
CA SER A 62 4.60 -9.81 19.09
C SER A 62 3.37 -10.39 18.38
N LYS A 63 3.57 -11.28 17.40
CA LYS A 63 2.52 -11.95 16.62
C LYS A 63 2.29 -13.43 17.01
N SER A 64 3.05 -13.97 17.98
CA SER A 64 2.83 -15.30 18.58
C SER A 64 2.14 -15.17 19.93
#